data_AF-A0A3D0SLA5-F1
#
_entry.id   AF-A0A3D0SLA5-F1
#
_cell.length_a   1.000
_cell.length_b   1.000
_cell.length_c   1.000
_cell.angle_alpha   90.00
_cell.angle_beta   90.00
_cell.angle_gamma   90.00
#
_symmetry.space_group_name_H-M   'P 1'
#
loop_
_entity.id
_entity.type
_entity.pdbx_description
1 polymer ?
#
loop_
_entity_poly.entity_id
_entity_poly.type
_entity_poly.pdbx_seq_one_letter_code
_entity_poly.pdbx_strand_id
1 'polypeptide(L)'
;MHDSNYSIRIHNRSDQRIGVVIAVDGRNIISGERSDLHPNERMYVLEPYQQETYEGWRTGRNRVNRFYFTDAGESYAGAWGDYSAIGVIAVAAFREAAPYPSPQPQPWSEGRHDQRRGSESNRQSTPPAAADAPRNLRAAPGTGYGEKEWSPSRRVEFESEQRPFAQFFLKYAWRDTLCRQGIIDCDHNRRPYSRNRFWDENDRYAPPPPHYDRYDAEQR
;
A
#
# COMPACT_ATOMS: atom_id res chain seq x y z
N MET A 1 14.84 17.29 -1.80
CA MET A 1 13.54 16.81 -1.28
C MET A 1 13.73 15.74 -0.19
N HIS A 2 14.97 15.42 0.20
CA HIS A 2 15.27 14.81 1.49
C HIS A 2 14.60 15.60 2.63
N ASP A 3 14.14 14.88 3.65
CA ASP A 3 13.52 15.40 4.87
C ASP A 3 12.19 16.14 4.67
N SER A 4 11.52 15.91 3.53
CA SER A 4 10.18 16.45 3.29
C SER A 4 9.11 15.54 3.89
N ASN A 5 8.35 16.07 4.85
CA ASN A 5 7.20 15.39 5.43
C ASN A 5 6.09 15.18 4.39
N TYR A 6 5.38 14.06 4.50
CA TYR A 6 4.19 13.81 3.68
C TYR A 6 3.10 13.09 4.48
N SER A 7 1.90 13.00 3.90
CA SER A 7 0.79 12.28 4.48
C SER A 7 0.04 11.48 3.42
N ILE A 8 -0.66 10.43 3.86
CA ILE A 8 -1.49 9.57 3.03
C ILE A 8 -2.93 9.90 3.34
N ARG A 9 -3.68 10.40 2.35
CA ARG A 9 -5.10 10.71 2.51
C ARG A 9 -5.96 9.66 1.83
N ILE A 10 -6.86 9.04 2.57
CA ILE A 10 -7.78 8.02 2.07
C ILE A 10 -9.20 8.53 2.25
N HIS A 11 -10.01 8.37 1.21
CA HIS A 11 -11.42 8.73 1.21
C HIS A 11 -12.25 7.50 0.86
N ASN A 12 -13.07 7.04 1.80
CA ASN A 12 -14.05 6.00 1.56
C ASN A 12 -15.15 6.59 0.66
N ARG A 13 -15.31 6.05 -0.55
CA ARG A 13 -16.37 6.48 -1.49
C ARG A 13 -17.64 5.62 -1.42
N SER A 14 -17.65 4.62 -0.53
CA SER A 14 -18.77 3.72 -0.36
C SER A 14 -19.70 4.16 0.77
N ASP A 15 -20.89 3.57 0.76
CA ASP A 15 -21.92 3.67 1.80
C ASP A 15 -21.71 2.67 2.96
N GLN A 16 -20.59 1.93 2.97
CA GLN A 16 -20.28 0.91 3.97
C GLN A 16 -19.02 1.26 4.76
N ARG A 17 -18.88 0.72 5.97
CA ARG A 17 -17.61 0.74 6.71
C ARG A 17 -16.58 -0.11 5.97
N ILE A 18 -15.35 0.39 5.90
CA ILE A 18 -14.23 -0.33 5.29
C ILE A 18 -13.04 -0.40 6.24
N GLY A 19 -12.37 -1.53 6.22
CA GLY A 19 -11.07 -1.72 6.85
C GLY A 19 -9.97 -1.41 5.84
N VAL A 20 -8.98 -0.63 6.21
CA VAL A 20 -7.83 -0.29 5.36
C VAL A 20 -6.53 -0.70 6.02
N VAL A 21 -5.84 -1.66 5.39
CA VAL A 21 -4.46 -2.00 5.70
C VAL A 21 -3.57 -1.08 4.88
N ILE A 22 -2.70 -0.33 5.54
CA ILE A 22 -1.81 0.63 4.91
C ILE A 22 -0.38 0.23 5.25
N ALA A 23 0.41 0.01 4.21
CA ALA A 23 1.82 -0.32 4.29
C ALA A 23 2.66 0.73 3.59
N VAL A 24 3.78 1.09 4.20
CA VAL A 24 4.80 1.95 3.61
C VAL A 24 6.12 1.20 3.66
N ASP A 25 6.80 1.11 2.54
CA ASP A 25 8.06 0.37 2.38
C ASP A 25 7.96 -1.09 2.85
N GLY A 26 6.81 -1.73 2.61
CA GLY A 26 6.55 -3.11 3.03
C GLY A 26 6.14 -3.27 4.49
N ARG A 27 5.94 -2.18 5.24
CA ARG A 27 5.67 -2.23 6.68
C ARG A 27 4.34 -1.59 7.04
N ASN A 28 3.54 -2.28 7.83
CA ASN A 28 2.24 -1.81 8.29
C ASN A 28 2.41 -0.56 9.16
N ILE A 29 1.70 0.52 8.84
CA ILE A 29 1.89 1.82 9.54
C ILE A 29 1.34 1.83 10.97
N ILE A 30 0.57 0.80 11.37
CA ILE A 30 0.01 0.65 12.71
C ILE A 30 0.87 -0.27 13.58
N SER A 31 1.15 -1.49 13.11
CA SER A 31 1.92 -2.46 13.88
C SER A 31 3.42 -2.28 13.74
N GLY A 32 3.88 -1.67 12.64
CA GLY A 32 5.28 -1.68 12.31
C GLY A 32 5.79 -3.11 12.13
N GLU A 33 4.99 -4.01 11.56
CA GLU A 33 5.42 -5.34 11.13
C GLU A 33 5.52 -5.37 9.60
N ARG A 34 6.19 -6.39 9.05
CA ARG A 34 6.14 -6.65 7.61
C ARG A 34 4.70 -6.89 7.19
N SER A 35 4.29 -6.29 6.08
CA SER A 35 2.94 -6.31 5.56
C SER A 35 2.91 -6.95 4.18
N ASP A 36 2.06 -7.96 4.03
CA ASP A 36 1.71 -8.55 2.74
C ASP A 36 0.25 -8.21 2.36
N LEU A 37 -0.31 -7.20 3.05
CA LEU A 37 -1.67 -6.66 2.90
C LEU A 37 -2.77 -7.69 3.20
N HIS A 38 -2.58 -8.51 4.22
CA HIS A 38 -3.56 -9.54 4.61
C HIS A 38 -4.69 -8.98 5.48
N PRO A 39 -5.91 -9.58 5.42
CA PRO A 39 -7.08 -9.13 6.17
C PRO A 39 -6.95 -9.24 7.69
N ASN A 40 -6.01 -10.05 8.20
CA ASN A 40 -5.75 -10.22 9.63
C ASN A 40 -4.69 -9.24 10.19
N GLU A 41 -4.11 -8.38 9.34
CA GLU A 41 -3.20 -7.33 9.78
C GLU A 41 -3.95 -6.19 10.47
N ARG A 42 -3.22 -5.36 11.22
CA ARG A 42 -3.80 -4.15 11.82
C ARG A 42 -4.27 -3.20 10.72
N MET A 43 -5.51 -2.73 10.85
CA MET A 43 -6.16 -1.82 9.92
C MET A 43 -6.76 -0.61 10.63
N TYR A 44 -6.90 0.48 9.90
CA TYR A 44 -7.83 1.54 10.27
C TYR A 44 -9.22 1.21 9.73
N VAL A 45 -10.26 1.73 10.38
CA VAL A 45 -11.63 1.61 9.90
C VAL A 45 -12.12 2.98 9.51
N LEU A 46 -12.68 3.09 8.31
CA LEU A 46 -13.32 4.28 7.81
C LEU A 46 -14.82 4.04 7.73
N GLU A 47 -15.57 4.96 8.32
CA GLU A 47 -17.02 5.06 8.19
C GLU A 47 -17.43 5.37 6.74
N PRO A 48 -18.70 5.14 6.37
CA PRO A 48 -19.23 5.54 5.07
C PRO A 48 -18.88 7.00 4.74
N TYR A 49 -18.36 7.23 3.54
CA TYR A 49 -17.97 8.57 3.07
C TYR A 49 -16.87 9.30 3.87
N GLN A 50 -16.29 8.65 4.90
CA GLN A 50 -15.25 9.26 5.73
C GLN A 50 -13.95 9.47 4.95
N GLN A 51 -13.30 10.60 5.21
CA GLN A 51 -11.93 10.87 4.77
C GLN A 51 -11.01 10.96 5.98
N GLU A 52 -9.86 10.30 5.90
CA GLU A 52 -8.82 10.41 6.92
C GLU A 52 -7.45 10.67 6.30
N THR A 53 -6.59 11.31 7.09
CA THR A 53 -5.21 11.62 6.74
C THR A 53 -4.24 10.97 7.72
N TYR A 54 -3.32 10.16 7.20
CA TYR A 54 -2.33 9.44 7.97
C TYR A 54 -0.96 10.08 7.76
N GLU A 55 -0.43 10.71 8.81
CA GLU A 55 0.80 11.50 8.73
C GLU A 55 2.04 10.75 9.19
N GLY A 56 1.92 9.55 9.75
CA GLY A 56 3.07 8.88 10.36
C GLY A 56 2.86 7.44 10.82
N TRP A 57 3.96 6.86 11.30
CA TRP A 57 4.01 5.55 11.96
C TRP A 57 3.32 5.64 13.31
N ARG A 58 2.35 4.77 13.59
CA ARG A 58 1.64 4.72 14.87
C ARG A 58 2.57 4.22 15.97
N THR A 59 2.70 4.99 17.05
CA THR A 59 3.55 4.64 18.21
C THR A 59 2.79 4.59 19.52
N GLY A 60 1.49 4.84 19.45
CA GLY A 60 0.55 4.76 20.57
C GLY A 60 -0.82 5.24 20.15
N ARG A 61 -1.81 5.05 21.03
CA ARG A 61 -3.22 5.35 20.73
C ARG A 61 -3.45 6.76 20.17
N ASN A 62 -2.75 7.75 20.71
CA ASN A 62 -2.94 9.14 20.29
C ASN A 62 -1.69 9.77 19.65
N ARG A 63 -0.79 8.95 19.11
CA ARG A 63 0.51 9.43 18.69
C ARG A 63 1.03 8.71 17.46
N VAL A 64 1.64 9.49 16.58
CA VAL A 64 2.42 8.99 15.45
C VAL A 64 3.81 9.63 15.43
N ASN A 65 4.71 9.07 14.63
CA ASN A 65 5.97 9.69 14.23
C ASN A 65 5.91 9.97 12.73
N ARG A 66 6.10 11.23 12.32
CA ARG A 66 5.79 11.71 10.96
C ARG A 66 6.55 10.94 9.87
N PHE A 67 5.89 10.69 8.75
CA PHE A 67 6.53 10.21 7.55
C PHE A 67 7.34 11.33 6.90
N TYR A 68 8.53 11.00 6.43
CA TYR A 68 9.33 11.87 5.59
C TYR A 68 10.17 11.05 4.61
N PHE A 69 10.53 11.64 3.49
CA PHE A 69 11.40 10.99 2.50
C PHE A 69 12.87 11.06 2.93
N THR A 70 13.55 9.92 2.89
CA THR A 70 14.98 9.77 3.16
C THR A 70 15.59 8.73 2.24
N ASP A 71 16.89 8.49 2.33
CA ASP A 71 17.53 7.36 1.65
C ASP A 71 17.12 6.05 2.33
N ALA A 72 16.90 5.01 1.54
CA ALA A 72 16.43 3.71 2.01
C ALA A 72 17.32 3.11 3.11
N GLY A 73 18.63 3.35 3.06
CA GLY A 73 19.56 2.92 4.11
C GLY A 73 19.27 3.51 5.49
N GLU A 74 18.69 4.72 5.53
CA GLU A 74 18.30 5.45 6.75
C GLU A 74 16.79 5.39 7.02
N SER A 75 16.05 4.64 6.20
CA SER A 75 14.60 4.50 6.31
C SER A 75 14.20 3.62 7.49
N TYR A 76 12.95 3.75 7.93
CA TYR A 76 12.40 2.90 8.98
C TYR A 76 12.45 1.43 8.59
N ALA A 77 12.14 1.09 7.33
CA ALA A 77 12.23 -0.28 6.82
C ALA A 77 13.68 -0.77 6.71
N GLY A 78 14.59 0.10 6.27
CA GLY A 78 16.02 -0.17 6.21
C GLY A 78 16.64 -0.54 7.56
N ALA A 79 16.18 0.09 8.65
CA ALA A 79 16.57 -0.26 10.02
C ALA A 79 16.22 -1.70 10.43
N TRP A 80 15.21 -2.30 9.77
CA TRP A 80 14.84 -3.71 9.93
C TRP A 80 15.49 -4.64 8.89
N GLY A 81 16.33 -4.11 8.01
CA GLY A 81 16.92 -4.86 6.90
C GLY A 81 15.92 -5.29 5.83
N ASP A 82 14.70 -4.74 5.83
CA ASP A 82 13.67 -5.07 4.84
C ASP A 82 13.66 -4.03 3.72
N TYR A 83 14.19 -4.44 2.57
CA TYR A 83 14.21 -3.64 1.35
C TYR A 83 13.31 -4.22 0.27
N SER A 84 12.49 -5.24 0.60
CA SER A 84 11.73 -6.02 -0.38
C SER A 84 10.62 -5.22 -1.08
N ALA A 85 10.09 -4.19 -0.42
CA ALA A 85 9.05 -3.31 -0.92
C ALA A 85 9.36 -1.82 -0.72
N ILE A 86 10.65 -1.47 -0.60
CA ILE A 86 11.11 -0.08 -0.46
C ILE A 86 10.61 0.79 -1.62
N GLY A 87 10.21 2.03 -1.33
CA GLY A 87 9.73 2.96 -2.35
C GLY A 87 8.27 2.72 -2.77
N VAL A 88 7.48 1.99 -1.96
CA VAL A 88 6.08 1.68 -2.24
C VAL A 88 5.19 2.04 -1.06
N ILE A 89 4.13 2.80 -1.34
CA ILE A 89 2.98 2.98 -0.46
C ILE A 89 1.88 2.06 -0.99
N ALA A 90 1.42 1.12 -0.17
CA ALA A 90 0.40 0.16 -0.54
C ALA A 90 -0.81 0.25 0.39
N VAL A 91 -2.00 0.14 -0.18
CA VAL A 91 -3.27 0.17 0.56
C VAL A 91 -4.13 -0.99 0.07
N ALA A 92 -4.64 -1.81 1.00
CA ALA A 92 -5.68 -2.78 0.72
C ALA A 92 -6.94 -2.43 1.52
N ALA A 93 -8.07 -2.39 0.83
CA ALA A 93 -9.37 -2.08 1.41
C ALA A 93 -10.25 -3.34 1.45
N PHE A 94 -10.85 -3.57 2.61
CA PHE A 94 -11.69 -4.72 2.92
C PHE A 94 -13.07 -4.23 3.32
N ARG A 95 -14.11 -4.93 2.87
CA ARG A 95 -15.46 -4.72 3.39
C ARG A 95 -15.58 -5.34 4.78
N GLU A 96 -16.48 -4.80 5.59
CA GLU A 96 -16.88 -5.45 6.83
C GLU A 96 -17.69 -6.71 6.48
N ALA A 97 -17.28 -7.85 7.02
CA ALA A 97 -18.04 -9.08 6.92
C ALA A 97 -19.39 -8.87 7.61
N ALA A 98 -20.47 -9.15 6.89
CA ALA A 98 -21.78 -9.21 7.53
C ALA A 98 -21.74 -10.28 8.63
N PRO A 99 -22.37 -10.05 9.80
CA PRO A 99 -22.50 -11.09 10.81
C PRO A 99 -23.05 -12.35 10.15
N TYR A 100 -22.29 -13.44 10.18
CA TYR A 100 -22.81 -14.73 9.74
C TYR A 100 -24.04 -15.01 10.62
N PRO A 101 -25.22 -15.33 10.08
CA PRO A 101 -26.32 -15.76 10.92
C PRO A 101 -25.80 -16.94 11.74
N SER A 102 -25.87 -16.81 13.07
CA SER A 102 -25.46 -17.87 13.98
C SER A 102 -26.08 -19.19 13.50
N PRO A 103 -25.32 -20.30 13.45
CA PRO A 103 -25.91 -21.60 13.13
C PRO A 103 -27.13 -21.77 14.04
N GLN A 104 -28.32 -21.91 13.47
CA GLN A 104 -29.49 -22.26 14.27
C GLN A 104 -29.12 -23.50 15.08
N PRO A 105 -29.35 -23.51 16.41
CA PRO A 105 -28.98 -24.66 17.22
C PRO A 105 -29.66 -25.90 16.64
N GLN A 106 -28.85 -26.79 16.08
CA GLN A 106 -29.32 -28.13 15.70
C GLN A 106 -29.72 -28.86 16.98
N PRO A 107 -30.84 -29.59 16.98
CA PRO A 107 -31.23 -30.40 18.13
C PRO A 107 -30.09 -31.35 18.51
N TRP A 108 -29.76 -31.33 19.79
CA TRP A 108 -28.67 -32.04 20.45
C TRP A 108 -28.44 -33.47 19.94
N SER A 109 -27.23 -33.75 19.47
CA SER A 109 -26.64 -35.09 19.49
C SER A 109 -25.51 -35.10 20.52
N GLU A 110 -25.71 -35.83 21.62
CA GLU A 110 -24.71 -36.10 22.65
C GLU A 110 -23.46 -36.74 22.04
N GLY A 111 -22.28 -36.22 22.36
CA GLY A 111 -21.05 -36.88 21.91
C GLY A 111 -19.75 -36.13 22.17
N ARG A 112 -19.19 -36.36 23.36
CA ARG A 112 -17.75 -36.38 23.71
C ARG A 112 -16.99 -35.06 23.87
N HIS A 113 -16.55 -34.87 25.11
CA HIS A 113 -15.46 -34.01 25.52
C HIS A 113 -14.15 -34.37 24.80
N ASP A 114 -13.40 -33.35 24.38
CA ASP A 114 -11.94 -33.41 24.40
C ASP A 114 -11.36 -32.03 24.72
N GLN A 115 -10.65 -31.93 25.84
CA GLN A 115 -9.93 -30.74 26.27
C GLN A 115 -8.61 -30.68 25.50
N ARG A 116 -8.36 -29.60 24.75
CA ARG A 116 -7.00 -29.26 24.32
C ARG A 116 -6.72 -27.78 24.57
N ARG A 117 -5.80 -27.57 25.52
CA ARG A 117 -5.11 -26.30 25.80
C ARG A 117 -4.48 -25.76 24.51
N GLY A 118 -4.87 -24.54 24.12
CA GLY A 118 -4.12 -23.74 23.16
C GLY A 118 -3.00 -23.00 23.90
N SER A 119 -1.76 -23.43 23.68
CA SER A 119 -0.56 -22.69 24.08
C SER A 119 -0.43 -21.43 23.23
N GLU A 120 -0.36 -20.26 23.87
CA GLU A 120 0.07 -19.02 23.22
C GLU A 120 1.49 -19.18 22.68
N SER A 121 1.62 -19.20 21.37
CA SER A 121 2.89 -19.14 20.66
C SER A 121 3.23 -17.67 20.43
N ASN A 122 3.87 -17.04 21.42
CA ASN A 122 4.59 -15.78 21.22
C ASN A 122 5.81 -16.05 20.34
N ARG A 123 5.64 -16.00 19.01
CA ARG A 123 6.76 -16.01 18.07
C ARG A 123 7.31 -14.59 17.98
N GLN A 124 8.24 -14.28 18.88
CA GLN A 124 9.27 -13.30 18.57
C GLN A 124 10.02 -13.80 17.35
N SER A 125 9.69 -13.22 16.20
CA SER A 125 10.44 -13.42 14.98
C SER A 125 11.71 -12.60 15.10
N THR A 126 12.81 -13.28 15.43
CA THR A 126 14.16 -12.71 15.31
C THR A 126 14.36 -12.28 13.85
N PRO A 127 14.78 -11.05 13.57
CA PRO A 127 15.01 -10.63 12.18
C PRO A 127 16.10 -11.52 11.57
N PRO A 128 15.96 -11.93 10.29
CA PRO A 128 17.07 -12.52 9.57
C PRO A 128 18.23 -11.51 9.57
N ALA A 129 19.46 -12.01 9.65
CA ALA A 129 20.65 -11.19 9.49
C ALA A 129 20.49 -10.32 8.24
N ALA A 130 20.64 -9.01 8.41
CA ALA A 130 20.47 -8.03 7.34
C ALA A 130 21.29 -8.47 6.13
N ALA A 131 20.61 -8.90 5.07
CA ALA A 131 21.25 -9.02 3.79
C ALA A 131 21.67 -7.61 3.40
N ASP A 132 22.96 -7.39 3.17
CA ASP A 132 23.44 -6.09 2.72
C ASP A 132 22.77 -5.77 1.38
N ALA A 133 21.76 -4.90 1.43
CA ALA A 133 21.11 -4.42 0.22
C ALA A 133 22.19 -3.75 -0.65
N PRO A 134 22.23 -4.02 -1.97
CA PRO A 134 23.20 -3.42 -2.86
C PRO A 134 23.13 -1.88 -2.77
N ARG A 135 24.28 -1.20 -2.92
CA ARG A 135 24.41 0.24 -2.66
C ARG A 135 23.38 1.11 -3.40
N ASN A 136 22.98 0.69 -4.60
CA ASN A 136 21.95 1.37 -5.39
C ASN A 136 20.56 1.34 -4.72
N LEU A 137 20.22 0.25 -4.03
CA LEU A 137 18.97 0.17 -3.25
C LEU A 137 19.03 1.04 -2.00
N ARG A 138 20.19 1.13 -1.33
CA ARG A 138 20.34 2.02 -0.15
C ARG A 138 20.16 3.50 -0.46
N ALA A 139 20.50 3.91 -1.69
CA ALA A 139 20.31 5.28 -2.18
C ALA A 139 18.94 5.52 -2.84
N ALA A 140 18.10 4.49 -2.97
CA ALA A 140 16.71 4.67 -3.39
C ALA A 140 15.94 5.44 -2.30
N PRO A 141 14.83 6.12 -2.62
CA PRO A 141 14.05 6.77 -1.58
C PRO A 141 13.33 5.72 -0.72
N GLY A 142 13.31 6.01 0.57
CA GLY A 142 12.53 5.31 1.59
C GLY A 142 11.84 6.31 2.51
N THR A 143 11.11 5.78 3.48
CA THR A 143 10.36 6.55 4.47
C THR A 143 11.00 6.46 5.84
N GLY A 144 11.35 7.61 6.40
CA GLY A 144 11.94 7.71 7.73
C GLY A 144 10.92 7.73 8.86
N TYR A 145 11.42 7.64 10.09
CA TYR A 145 10.65 7.67 11.33
C TYR A 145 10.85 9.03 12.02
N GLY A 146 10.01 10.00 11.68
CA GLY A 146 10.23 11.41 11.99
C GLY A 146 9.80 11.84 13.38
N GLU A 147 9.59 13.14 13.53
CA GLU A 147 9.17 13.75 14.80
C GLU A 147 7.80 13.25 15.26
N LYS A 148 7.59 13.32 16.57
CA LYS A 148 6.35 12.90 17.22
C LYS A 148 5.22 13.90 16.96
N GLU A 149 4.08 13.41 16.54
CA GLU A 149 2.87 14.19 16.23
C GLU A 149 1.64 13.66 16.99
N TRP A 150 0.74 14.56 17.38
CA TRP A 150 -0.51 14.17 18.02
C TRP A 150 -1.51 13.65 16.98
N SER A 151 -2.04 12.46 17.19
CA SER A 151 -2.98 11.84 16.26
C SER A 151 -3.91 10.90 17.05
N PRO A 152 -5.09 11.34 17.50
CA PRO A 152 -5.97 10.53 18.33
C PRO A 152 -6.58 9.36 17.54
N SER A 153 -6.76 8.21 18.20
CA SER A 153 -7.48 7.08 17.63
C SER A 153 -8.27 6.31 18.69
N ARG A 154 -9.30 5.58 18.24
CA ARG A 154 -10.09 4.68 19.08
C ARG A 154 -10.06 3.27 18.49
N ARG A 155 -10.06 2.28 19.37
CA ARG A 155 -10.24 0.89 18.96
C ARG A 155 -11.72 0.69 18.66
N VAL A 156 -11.99 -0.01 17.56
CA VAL A 156 -13.34 -0.43 17.17
C VAL A 156 -13.29 -1.91 16.83
N GLU A 157 -14.44 -2.56 16.91
CA GLU A 157 -14.62 -3.89 16.35
C GLU A 157 -14.90 -3.76 14.85
N PHE A 158 -14.28 -4.67 14.11
CA PHE A 158 -14.38 -4.77 12.66
C PHE A 158 -13.90 -6.16 12.27
N GLU A 159 -14.75 -6.92 11.60
CA GLU A 159 -14.39 -8.21 10.99
C GLU A 159 -14.28 -8.00 9.49
N SER A 160 -13.09 -8.23 8.93
CA SER A 160 -12.83 -8.04 7.50
C SER A 160 -13.31 -9.25 6.69
N GLU A 161 -13.82 -8.98 5.49
CA GLU A 161 -13.88 -10.02 4.47
C GLU A 161 -12.47 -10.56 4.13
N GLN A 162 -12.38 -11.81 3.69
CA GLN A 162 -11.10 -12.48 3.44
C GLN A 162 -10.33 -11.90 2.24
N ARG A 163 -11.02 -11.28 1.28
CA ARG A 163 -10.41 -10.73 0.07
C ARG A 163 -10.55 -9.21 0.07
N PRO A 164 -9.48 -8.46 -0.24
CA PRO A 164 -9.62 -7.03 -0.45
C PRO A 164 -10.49 -6.79 -1.68
N PHE A 165 -11.41 -5.83 -1.59
CA PHE A 165 -12.20 -5.43 -2.75
C PHE A 165 -11.44 -4.41 -3.63
N ALA A 166 -10.42 -3.76 -3.07
CA ALA A 166 -9.54 -2.85 -3.79
C ALA A 166 -8.13 -2.88 -3.21
N GLN A 167 -7.12 -2.76 -4.09
CA GLN A 167 -5.73 -2.60 -3.72
C GLN A 167 -5.11 -1.48 -4.56
N PHE A 168 -4.35 -0.61 -3.91
CA PHE A 168 -3.66 0.52 -4.54
C PHE A 168 -2.18 0.45 -4.19
N PHE A 169 -1.33 0.65 -5.20
CA PHE A 169 0.11 0.69 -5.05
C PHE A 169 0.64 1.98 -5.68
N LEU A 170 1.27 2.82 -4.88
CA LEU A 170 1.94 4.03 -5.33
C LEU A 170 3.44 3.83 -5.16
N LYS A 171 4.14 3.74 -6.29
CA LYS A 171 5.60 3.71 -6.31
C LYS A 171 6.14 5.14 -6.32
N TYR A 172 7.10 5.43 -5.45
CA TYR A 172 7.80 6.71 -5.43
C TYR A 172 9.29 6.50 -5.71
N ALA A 173 9.90 7.49 -6.36
CA ALA A 173 11.31 7.49 -6.74
C ALA A 173 11.86 8.93 -6.67
N TRP A 174 13.17 9.08 -6.49
CA TRP A 174 13.80 10.41 -6.56
C TRP A 174 13.55 11.05 -7.92
N ARG A 175 13.43 12.39 -7.94
CA ARG A 175 13.18 13.15 -9.18
C ARG A 175 14.18 12.78 -10.27
N ASP A 176 15.47 12.77 -9.99
CA ASP A 176 16.53 12.42 -10.95
C ASP A 176 16.39 11.00 -11.50
N THR A 177 15.88 10.06 -10.70
CA THR A 177 15.58 8.71 -11.15
C THR A 177 14.39 8.71 -12.10
N LEU A 178 13.31 9.44 -11.78
CA LEU A 178 12.16 9.59 -12.67
C LEU A 178 12.54 10.30 -13.98
N CYS A 179 13.43 11.31 -13.94
CA CYS A 179 13.97 12.00 -15.11
C CYS A 179 14.73 11.02 -16.02
N ARG A 180 15.68 10.27 -15.44
CA ARG A 180 16.50 9.29 -16.18
C ARG A 180 15.65 8.16 -16.78
N GLN A 181 14.53 7.83 -16.15
CA GLN A 181 13.57 6.83 -16.63
C GLN A 181 12.57 7.38 -17.65
N GLY A 182 12.56 8.70 -17.92
CA GLY A 182 11.62 9.33 -18.84
C GLY A 182 10.16 9.31 -18.34
N ILE A 183 9.94 9.18 -17.04
CA ILE A 183 8.60 9.20 -16.44
C ILE A 183 8.07 10.63 -16.32
N ILE A 184 8.96 11.58 -16.06
CA ILE A 184 8.66 13.00 -15.96
C ILE A 184 9.60 13.80 -16.85
N ASP A 185 9.14 14.96 -17.32
CA ASP A 185 9.99 15.91 -18.01
C ASP A 185 10.83 16.72 -17.01
N CYS A 186 12.13 16.78 -17.27
CA CYS A 186 13.11 17.45 -16.42
C CYS A 186 14.01 18.42 -17.20
N ASP A 187 13.82 18.55 -18.51
CA ASP A 187 14.72 19.31 -19.37
C ASP A 187 13.90 20.23 -20.28
N HIS A 188 13.65 21.46 -19.83
CA HIS A 188 12.86 22.46 -20.58
C HIS A 188 13.45 22.77 -21.98
N ASN A 189 14.72 22.43 -22.23
CA ASN A 189 15.45 22.76 -23.45
C ASN A 189 15.83 21.56 -24.33
N ARG A 190 15.52 20.32 -23.95
CA ARG A 190 15.71 19.16 -24.83
C ARG A 190 14.37 18.72 -25.41
N ARG A 191 14.28 18.69 -26.74
CA ARG A 191 13.15 18.07 -27.43
C ARG A 191 12.93 16.66 -26.84
N PRO A 192 11.69 16.31 -26.45
CA PRO A 192 11.41 15.16 -25.60
C PRO A 192 11.84 13.88 -26.32
N TYR A 193 12.98 13.32 -25.90
CA TYR A 193 13.39 11.99 -26.32
C TYR A 193 12.57 10.99 -25.50
N SER A 194 11.71 10.27 -26.23
CA SER A 194 10.70 9.32 -25.79
C SER A 194 9.53 9.90 -24.97
N ARG A 195 8.52 10.43 -25.67
CA ARG A 195 7.15 10.34 -25.16
C ARG A 195 6.82 8.85 -25.06
N ASN A 196 6.58 8.34 -23.87
CA ASN A 196 5.92 7.04 -23.75
C ASN A 196 4.62 7.14 -24.55
N ARG A 197 4.44 6.26 -25.54
CA ARG A 197 3.24 6.25 -26.41
C ARG A 197 1.92 6.10 -25.65
N PHE A 198 1.97 5.65 -24.39
CA PHE A 198 0.81 5.52 -23.52
C PHE A 198 0.45 6.80 -22.76
N TRP A 199 1.33 7.80 -22.78
CA TRP A 199 1.11 9.12 -22.20
C TRP A 199 1.09 10.14 -23.36
N ASP A 200 0.10 10.02 -24.26
CA ASP A 200 -0.14 11.08 -25.26
C ASP A 200 -0.87 12.22 -24.57
N GLU A 201 -0.17 13.35 -24.38
CA GLU A 201 -0.77 14.61 -23.88
C GLU A 201 -1.60 15.32 -24.95
N ASN A 202 -1.71 14.75 -26.17
CA ASN A 202 -2.63 15.24 -27.18
C ASN A 202 -3.96 14.49 -27.09
N ASP A 203 -5.07 15.22 -27.02
CA ASP A 203 -6.45 14.71 -27.12
C ASP A 203 -6.77 14.16 -28.54
N ARG A 204 -5.94 13.25 -29.06
CA ARG A 204 -6.22 12.58 -30.33
C ARG A 204 -7.26 11.51 -30.07
N TYR A 205 -8.45 11.69 -30.62
CA TYR A 205 -9.45 10.63 -30.69
C TYR A 205 -8.95 9.50 -31.60
N ALA A 206 -9.42 8.28 -31.33
CA ALA A 206 -9.13 7.12 -32.16
C ALA A 206 -9.55 7.38 -33.62
N PRO A 207 -8.63 7.35 -34.60
CA PRO A 207 -9.03 7.38 -35.99
C PRO A 207 -9.78 6.08 -36.35
N PRO A 208 -10.73 6.12 -37.29
CA PRO A 208 -11.32 4.89 -37.82
C PRO A 208 -10.22 3.98 -38.38
N PRO A 209 -10.37 2.64 -38.29
CA PRO A 209 -9.41 1.71 -38.87
C PRO A 209 -9.28 1.98 -40.38
N PRO A 210 -8.09 1.79 -40.97
CA PRO A 210 -7.92 1.96 -42.41
C PRO A 210 -8.87 1.04 -43.17
N HIS A 211 -9.65 1.62 -44.09
CA HIS A 211 -10.42 0.83 -45.05
C HIS A 211 -9.43 0.22 -46.05
N TYR A 212 -9.33 -1.11 -46.07
CA TYR A 212 -8.70 -1.80 -47.18
C TYR A 212 -9.71 -1.85 -48.32
N ASP A 213 -9.60 -0.92 -49.27
CA ASP A 213 -10.33 -1.05 -50.53
C ASP A 213 -9.82 -2.31 -51.23
N ARG A 214 -10.74 -3.26 -51.41
CA ARG A 214 -10.47 -4.63 -51.87
C ARG A 214 -10.14 -4.70 -53.38
N TYR A 215 -9.65 -3.62 -53.98
CA TYR A 215 -9.44 -3.49 -55.43
C TYR A 215 -8.00 -3.65 -55.89
N ASP A 216 -7.01 -3.77 -54.99
CA ASP A 216 -5.60 -3.98 -55.37
C ASP A 216 -5.19 -5.46 -55.51
N ALA A 217 -6.14 -6.39 -55.58
CA ALA A 217 -5.86 -7.83 -55.68
C ALA A 217 -5.86 -8.39 -57.13
N GLU A 218 -6.14 -7.59 -58.15
CA GLU A 218 -6.24 -8.08 -59.55
C GLU A 218 -5.25 -7.45 -60.55
N GLN A 219 -4.12 -6.91 -60.08
CA GLN A 219 -3.01 -6.58 -60.98
C GLN A 219 -1.67 -7.11 -60.44
N ARG A 220 -1.51 -8.43 -60.46
CA ARG A 220 -0.21 -9.10 -60.59
C ARG A 220 -0.34 -10.41 -61.36
#